data_AF-A0A4U6SQ57-F1
#
_entry.id   AF-A0A4U6SQ57-F1
#
_cell.length_a   1.000
_cell.length_b   1.000
_cell.length_c   1.000
_cell.angle_alpha   90.00
_cell.angle_beta   90.00
_cell.angle_gamma   90.00
#
_symmetry.space_group_name_H-M   'P 1'
#
loop_
_entity.id
_entity.type
_entity.pdbx_description
1 polymer ?
#
loop_
_entity_poly.entity_id
_entity_poly.type
_entity_poly.pdbx_seq_one_letter_code
_entity_poly.pdbx_strand_id
1 'polypeptide(L)'
;MAGVICSAVVTDITSRVISKVTERCSCNKKAAVNDKLWKLNMLCTRIHSSIEASEKHQITNDHLLMWQETLKEAAVDGDEVLFTFRWRALNEASRNNDNRQVGTSGPLAYTKIAMSSMVEYFHNAAKILFSLDEDVEKLNSTVDKLEKLSADIEEFLKLVELEVLIEEENIPTKGKNQPLGRDGKTHLQHKTSFLVLTEAHVNYLQ
;
A
#
# COMPACT_ATOMS: atom_id res chain seq x y z
N MET A 1 -13.55 21.83 -75.16
CA MET A 1 -13.67 20.43 -74.69
C MET A 1 -12.41 20.11 -73.92
N ALA A 2 -12.55 19.72 -72.63
CA ALA A 2 -11.58 19.05 -71.74
C ALA A 2 -10.17 19.67 -71.57
N GLY A 3 -9.55 19.71 -70.39
CA GLY A 3 -9.92 19.20 -69.08
C GLY A 3 -8.85 19.64 -68.08
N VAL A 4 -9.27 20.08 -66.91
CA VAL A 4 -8.39 20.28 -65.76
C VAL A 4 -8.19 18.91 -65.12
N ILE A 5 -6.98 18.38 -65.16
CA ILE A 5 -6.58 17.23 -64.34
C ILE A 5 -5.44 17.73 -63.46
N CYS A 6 -5.79 18.25 -62.30
CA CYS A 6 -4.84 18.38 -61.20
C CYS A 6 -5.50 17.84 -59.93
N SER A 7 -4.70 17.09 -59.17
CA SER A 7 -4.95 16.61 -57.82
C SER A 7 -5.60 15.22 -57.70
N ALA A 8 -4.76 14.21 -57.90
CA ALA A 8 -4.79 13.02 -57.04
C ALA A 8 -3.49 13.04 -56.21
N VAL A 9 -3.57 12.59 -54.96
CA VAL A 9 -2.48 12.47 -53.95
C VAL A 9 -2.35 13.65 -52.97
N VAL A 10 -3.28 13.79 -52.02
CA VAL A 10 -3.02 14.42 -50.70
C VAL A 10 -3.63 13.63 -49.53
N THR A 11 -4.23 12.45 -49.74
CA THR A 11 -5.01 11.76 -48.68
C THR A 11 -4.23 10.84 -47.74
N ASP A 12 -2.96 10.51 -48.01
CA ASP A 12 -2.25 9.46 -47.23
C ASP A 12 -1.23 9.99 -46.19
N ILE A 13 -0.91 11.28 -46.22
CA ILE A 13 0.07 11.88 -45.28
C ILE A 13 -0.60 12.31 -43.97
N THR A 14 -1.86 12.76 -44.01
CA THR A 14 -2.59 13.24 -42.82
C THR A 14 -2.88 12.11 -41.84
N SER A 15 -3.23 10.91 -42.31
CA SER A 15 -3.49 9.74 -41.46
C SER A 15 -2.25 9.31 -40.67
N ARG A 16 -1.06 9.36 -41.29
CA ARG A 16 0.22 9.03 -40.63
C ARG A 16 0.63 10.08 -39.59
N VAL A 17 0.33 11.36 -39.84
CA VAL A 17 0.62 12.43 -38.87
C VAL A 17 -0.34 12.40 -37.70
N ILE A 18 -1.65 12.21 -37.94
CA ILE A 18 -2.66 12.06 -36.88
C ILE A 18 -2.34 10.84 -36.02
N SER A 19 -1.97 9.70 -36.63
CA SER A 19 -1.60 8.49 -35.91
C SER A 19 -0.38 8.70 -34.99
N LYS A 20 0.67 9.37 -35.48
CA LYS A 20 1.86 9.68 -34.66
C LYS A 20 1.58 10.67 -33.53
N VAL A 21 0.67 11.62 -33.72
CA VAL A 21 0.27 12.56 -32.66
C VAL A 21 -0.58 11.86 -31.60
N THR A 22 -1.53 11.01 -32.00
CA THR A 22 -2.34 10.20 -31.09
C THR A 22 -1.47 9.23 -30.27
N GLU A 23 -0.50 8.58 -30.92
CA GLU A 23 0.47 7.69 -30.26
C GLU A 23 1.35 8.44 -29.25
N ARG A 24 1.87 9.63 -29.61
CA ARG A 24 2.66 10.46 -28.70
C ARG A 24 1.86 10.97 -27.50
N CYS A 25 0.64 11.46 -27.72
CA CYS A 25 -0.25 11.88 -26.64
C CYS A 25 -0.59 10.73 -25.70
N SER A 26 -0.79 9.52 -26.24
CA SER A 26 -1.01 8.32 -25.44
C SER A 26 0.22 7.96 -24.59
N CYS A 27 1.42 8.00 -25.18
CA CYS A 27 2.68 7.73 -24.47
C CYS A 27 2.90 8.69 -23.29
N ASN A 28 2.57 9.98 -23.45
CA ASN A 28 2.71 10.96 -22.38
C ASN A 28 1.73 10.71 -21.21
N LYS A 29 0.46 10.39 -21.52
CA LYS A 29 -0.53 10.00 -20.50
C LYS A 29 -0.13 8.72 -19.78
N LYS A 30 0.44 7.76 -20.53
CA LYS A 30 0.99 6.50 -20.04
C LYS A 30 2.04 6.73 -18.95
N ALA A 31 3.03 7.58 -19.25
CA ALA A 31 4.10 7.92 -18.32
C ALA A 31 3.55 8.61 -17.05
N ALA A 32 2.67 9.60 -17.21
CA ALA A 32 2.13 10.36 -16.08
C ALA A 32 1.37 9.49 -15.07
N VAL A 33 0.54 8.56 -15.54
CA VAL A 33 -0.17 7.62 -14.65
C VAL A 33 0.80 6.66 -13.98
N ASN A 34 1.82 6.22 -14.70
CA ASN A 34 2.84 5.35 -14.14
C ASN A 34 3.58 6.02 -12.97
N ASP A 35 3.94 7.29 -13.14
CA ASP A 35 4.60 8.08 -12.11
C ASP A 35 3.70 8.24 -10.88
N LYS A 36 2.39 8.47 -11.09
CA LYS A 36 1.41 8.54 -10.00
C LYS A 36 1.22 7.21 -9.27
N LEU A 37 1.18 6.10 -9.99
CA LEU A 37 1.09 4.77 -9.37
C LEU A 37 2.34 4.43 -8.56
N TRP A 38 3.53 4.79 -9.07
CA TRP A 38 4.77 4.64 -8.33
C TRP A 38 4.78 5.50 -7.07
N LYS A 39 4.34 6.76 -7.19
CA LYS A 39 4.21 7.69 -6.07
C LYS A 39 3.23 7.17 -5.02
N LEU A 40 2.06 6.69 -5.43
CA LEU A 40 1.07 6.08 -4.54
C LEU A 40 1.68 4.92 -3.76
N ASN A 41 2.40 4.03 -4.45
CA ASN A 41 3.06 2.90 -3.82
C ASN A 41 4.09 3.34 -2.76
N MET A 42 4.88 4.38 -3.04
CA MET A 42 5.83 4.94 -2.07
C MET A 42 5.11 5.54 -0.85
N LEU A 43 3.98 6.23 -1.05
CA LEU A 43 3.15 6.77 0.04
C LEU A 43 2.57 5.66 0.91
N CYS A 44 1.96 4.62 0.31
CA CYS A 44 1.45 3.46 1.05
C CYS A 44 2.58 2.80 1.85
N THR A 45 3.75 2.60 1.25
CA THR A 45 4.92 2.01 1.94
C THR A 45 5.30 2.83 3.17
N ARG A 46 5.38 4.16 3.02
CA ARG A 46 5.71 5.06 4.14
C ARG A 46 4.66 5.02 5.25
N ILE A 47 3.38 5.04 4.89
CA ILE A 47 2.27 4.99 5.84
C ILE A 47 2.30 3.66 6.61
N HIS A 48 2.38 2.53 5.91
CA HIS A 48 2.50 1.20 6.52
C HIS A 48 3.68 1.10 7.49
N SER A 49 4.87 1.54 7.08
CA SER A 49 6.04 1.55 7.97
C SER A 49 5.84 2.41 9.21
N SER A 50 5.07 3.50 9.12
CA SER A 50 4.80 4.39 10.24
C SER A 50 3.77 3.79 11.20
N ILE A 51 2.75 3.11 10.66
CA ILE A 51 1.80 2.32 11.45
C ILE A 51 2.56 1.23 12.21
N GLU A 52 3.36 0.41 11.51
CA GLU A 52 4.17 -0.65 12.13
C GLU A 52 5.15 -0.12 13.20
N ALA A 53 5.74 1.06 12.98
CA ALA A 53 6.60 1.70 13.98
C ALA A 53 5.81 2.14 15.21
N SER A 54 4.61 2.69 15.01
CA SER A 54 3.74 3.14 16.10
C SER A 54 3.14 1.99 16.90
N GLU A 55 2.78 0.87 16.27
CA GLU A 55 2.20 -0.32 16.93
C GLU A 55 3.17 -1.05 17.87
N LYS A 56 4.48 -0.79 17.75
CA LYS A 56 5.48 -1.28 18.71
C LYS A 56 5.36 -0.60 20.08
N HIS A 57 4.62 0.49 20.15
CA HIS A 57 4.43 1.30 21.35
C HIS A 57 2.99 1.19 21.82
N GLN A 58 2.80 1.12 23.14
CA GLN A 58 1.47 1.14 23.72
C GLN A 58 0.95 2.58 23.77
N ILE A 59 0.28 3.01 22.71
CA ILE A 59 -0.37 4.33 22.63
C ILE A 59 -1.61 4.30 23.51
N THR A 60 -1.72 5.22 24.47
CA THR A 60 -2.90 5.36 25.34
C THR A 60 -3.69 6.64 25.05
N ASN A 61 -3.07 7.61 24.35
CA ASN A 61 -3.66 8.86 23.92
C ASN A 61 -4.67 8.66 22.78
N ASP A 62 -5.93 8.97 23.07
CA ASP A 62 -7.06 8.85 22.13
C ASP A 62 -6.83 9.56 20.79
N HIS A 63 -6.18 10.72 20.78
CA HIS A 63 -5.92 11.47 19.55
C HIS A 63 -4.84 10.81 18.69
N LEU A 64 -3.82 10.21 19.31
CA LEU A 64 -2.79 9.46 18.59
C LEU A 64 -3.35 8.14 18.06
N LEU A 65 -4.25 7.48 18.80
CA LEU A 65 -4.99 6.33 18.30
C LEU A 65 -5.86 6.69 17.09
N MET A 66 -6.60 7.80 17.16
CA MET A 66 -7.41 8.28 16.02
C MET A 66 -6.55 8.63 14.80
N TRP A 67 -5.35 9.19 15.03
CA TRP A 67 -4.41 9.46 13.94
C TRP A 67 -3.88 8.17 13.32
N GLN A 68 -3.49 7.17 14.14
CA GLN A 68 -3.09 5.85 13.65
C GLN A 68 -4.20 5.19 12.83
N GLU A 69 -5.46 5.28 13.28
CA GLU A 69 -6.60 4.73 12.54
C GLU A 69 -6.81 5.44 11.19
N THR A 70 -6.67 6.77 11.17
CA THR A 70 -6.73 7.55 9.92
C THR A 70 -5.64 7.11 8.93
N LEU A 71 -4.44 6.78 9.42
CA LEU A 71 -3.36 6.24 8.60
C LEU A 71 -3.70 4.83 8.08
N LYS A 72 -4.31 3.97 8.91
CA LYS A 72 -4.75 2.62 8.52
C LYS A 72 -5.81 2.67 7.42
N GLU A 73 -6.83 3.50 7.56
CA GLU A 73 -7.85 3.72 6.52
C GLU A 73 -7.22 4.21 5.21
N ALA A 74 -6.30 5.17 5.28
CA ALA A 74 -5.61 5.69 4.10
C ALA A 74 -4.73 4.63 3.41
N ALA A 75 -4.10 3.75 4.18
CA ALA A 75 -3.34 2.64 3.63
C ALA A 75 -4.25 1.65 2.87
N VAL A 76 -5.41 1.31 3.44
CA VAL A 76 -6.41 0.45 2.77
C VAL A 76 -6.90 1.07 1.47
N ASP A 77 -7.24 2.36 1.46
CA ASP A 77 -7.66 3.08 0.24
C ASP A 77 -6.58 3.02 -0.86
N GLY A 78 -5.32 3.25 -0.48
CA GLY A 78 -4.18 3.21 -1.41
C GLY A 78 -3.95 1.81 -1.98
N ASP A 79 -4.02 0.79 -1.12
CA ASP A 79 -3.84 -0.60 -1.50
C ASP A 79 -4.97 -1.09 -2.43
N GLU A 80 -6.20 -0.65 -2.22
CA GLU A 80 -7.34 -0.96 -3.09
C GLU A 80 -7.14 -0.41 -4.50
N VAL A 81 -6.68 0.84 -4.62
CA VAL A 81 -6.36 1.45 -5.92
C VAL A 81 -5.22 0.70 -6.60
N LEU A 82 -4.11 0.44 -5.89
CA LEU A 82 -2.99 -0.32 -6.43
C LEU A 82 -3.42 -1.72 -6.89
N PHE A 83 -4.23 -2.41 -6.09
CA PHE A 83 -4.77 -3.73 -6.43
C PHE A 83 -5.61 -3.68 -7.70
N THR A 84 -6.50 -2.69 -7.80
CA THR A 84 -7.38 -2.48 -8.95
C THR A 84 -6.59 -2.32 -10.26
N PHE A 85 -5.54 -1.49 -10.24
CA PHE A 85 -4.65 -1.31 -11.39
C PHE A 85 -3.87 -2.59 -11.72
N ARG A 86 -3.36 -3.33 -10.71
CA ARG A 86 -2.64 -4.59 -10.90
C ARG A 86 -3.52 -5.70 -11.47
N TRP A 87 -4.76 -5.81 -10.97
CA TRP A 87 -5.74 -6.79 -11.43
C TRP A 87 -6.04 -6.59 -12.92
N ARG A 88 -6.31 -5.37 -13.34
CA ARG A 88 -6.54 -5.07 -14.76
C ARG A 88 -5.30 -5.33 -15.60
N ALA A 89 -4.12 -4.89 -15.15
CA ALA A 89 -2.84 -5.15 -15.82
C ALA A 89 -2.68 -6.63 -16.19
N LEU A 90 -2.91 -7.50 -15.20
CA LEU A 90 -2.83 -8.94 -15.37
C LEU A 90 -3.89 -9.48 -16.34
N ASN A 91 -5.13 -9.01 -16.23
CA ASN A 91 -6.23 -9.46 -17.09
C ASN A 91 -5.97 -9.13 -18.57
N GLU A 92 -5.52 -7.91 -18.89
CA GLU A 92 -5.22 -7.53 -20.28
C GLU A 92 -3.94 -8.19 -20.84
N ALA A 93 -2.96 -8.47 -19.98
CA ALA A 93 -1.82 -9.30 -20.38
C ALA A 93 -2.28 -10.72 -20.74
N SER A 94 -3.20 -11.31 -19.97
CA SER A 94 -3.75 -12.64 -20.27
C SER A 94 -4.54 -12.67 -21.57
N ARG A 95 -5.28 -11.60 -21.90
CA ARG A 95 -6.09 -11.50 -23.13
C ARG A 95 -5.27 -11.35 -24.40
N ASN A 96 -4.12 -10.67 -24.32
CA ASN A 96 -3.22 -10.53 -25.48
C ASN A 96 -2.39 -11.79 -25.78
N ASN A 97 -2.32 -12.74 -24.84
CA ASN A 97 -1.60 -14.01 -24.99
C ASN A 97 -2.61 -15.14 -25.32
N ASP A 98 -3.19 -15.06 -26.51
CA ASP A 98 -4.35 -15.82 -27.00
C ASP A 98 -4.11 -17.35 -27.23
N ASN A 99 -3.37 -18.03 -26.34
CA ASN A 99 -3.35 -19.49 -26.29
C ASN A 99 -3.21 -20.11 -24.89
N ARG A 100 -3.42 -19.32 -23.83
CA ARG A 100 -3.61 -19.87 -22.49
C ARG A 100 -4.84 -19.24 -21.88
N GLN A 101 -5.98 -19.87 -22.13
CA GLN A 101 -7.17 -19.69 -21.32
C GLN A 101 -6.78 -19.92 -19.86
N VAL A 102 -6.51 -18.83 -19.15
CA VAL A 102 -6.39 -18.83 -17.71
C VAL A 102 -7.53 -17.96 -17.25
N GLY A 103 -8.74 -18.51 -17.42
CA GLY A 103 -9.84 -18.22 -16.54
C GLY A 103 -9.39 -18.60 -15.13
N THR A 104 -8.77 -17.67 -14.43
CA THR A 104 -8.46 -17.83 -13.02
C THR A 104 -9.05 -16.63 -12.31
N SER A 105 -10.37 -16.57 -12.33
CA SER A 105 -11.09 -15.88 -11.27
C SER A 105 -10.98 -16.76 -10.02
N GLY A 106 -10.22 -16.31 -9.01
CA GLY A 106 -10.01 -17.07 -7.78
C GLY A 106 -8.69 -16.75 -7.05
N PRO A 107 -8.39 -17.46 -5.95
CA PRO A 107 -7.21 -17.22 -5.08
C PRO A 107 -5.87 -17.19 -5.82
N LEU A 108 -5.74 -17.99 -6.87
CA LEU A 108 -4.51 -18.08 -7.67
C LEU A 108 -4.18 -16.77 -8.43
N ALA A 109 -5.17 -15.93 -8.75
CA ALA A 109 -4.90 -14.63 -9.36
C ALA A 109 -4.46 -13.59 -8.33
N TYR A 110 -4.97 -13.65 -7.10
CA TYR A 110 -4.47 -12.83 -5.99
C TYR A 110 -2.99 -13.13 -5.69
N THR A 111 -2.61 -14.42 -5.64
CA THR A 111 -1.20 -14.80 -5.42
C THR A 111 -0.31 -14.33 -6.57
N LYS A 112 -0.76 -14.44 -7.82
CA LYS A 112 -0.01 -13.90 -8.97
C LYS A 112 0.17 -12.38 -8.88
N ILE A 113 -0.84 -11.66 -8.41
CA ILE A 113 -0.77 -10.21 -8.19
C ILE A 113 0.22 -9.83 -7.09
N ALA A 114 0.22 -10.59 -6.00
CA ALA A 114 1.14 -10.38 -4.91
C ALA A 114 2.61 -10.70 -5.28
N MET A 115 2.84 -11.67 -6.17
CA MET A 115 4.18 -12.17 -6.50
C MET A 115 4.86 -11.47 -7.69
N SER A 116 4.14 -10.71 -8.52
CA SER A 116 4.77 -10.06 -9.68
C SER A 116 5.43 -8.74 -9.28
N SER A 117 6.55 -8.44 -9.96
CA SER A 117 7.34 -7.25 -9.68
C SER A 117 6.56 -5.98 -10.02
N MET A 118 6.61 -4.98 -9.13
CA MET A 118 6.00 -3.66 -9.37
C MET A 118 6.47 -3.00 -10.67
N VAL A 119 7.72 -3.27 -11.10
CA VAL A 119 8.29 -2.70 -12.33
C VAL A 119 7.58 -3.24 -13.59
N GLU A 120 7.22 -4.53 -13.60
CA GLU A 120 6.49 -5.15 -14.71
C GLU A 120 5.04 -4.63 -14.78
N TYR A 121 4.43 -4.37 -13.62
CA TYR A 121 3.09 -3.80 -13.52
C TYR A 121 2.99 -2.39 -14.08
N PHE A 122 3.90 -1.53 -13.65
CA PHE A 122 3.97 -0.15 -14.08
C PHE A 122 4.09 -0.02 -15.61
N HIS A 123 4.89 -0.89 -16.24
CA HIS A 123 5.01 -0.91 -17.69
C HIS A 123 3.71 -1.35 -18.42
N ASN A 124 2.92 -2.23 -17.80
CA ASN A 124 1.75 -2.87 -18.42
C ASN A 124 0.40 -2.21 -18.06
N ALA A 125 0.22 -1.68 -16.84
CA ALA A 125 -0.97 -0.93 -16.40
C ALA A 125 -1.25 0.24 -17.34
N ALA A 126 -0.19 0.85 -17.83
CA ALA A 126 -0.28 2.01 -18.66
C ALA A 126 -0.63 1.65 -20.15
N LYS A 127 -0.65 0.35 -20.51
CA LYS A 127 -1.23 -0.17 -21.77
C LYS A 127 -2.77 -0.22 -21.72
N ILE A 128 -3.37 -0.19 -20.52
CA ILE A 128 -4.82 -0.32 -20.25
C ILE A 128 -5.54 1.03 -20.23
N LEU A 129 -4.78 2.13 -20.27
CA LEU A 129 -5.25 3.51 -20.08
C LEU A 129 -6.27 4.03 -21.11
N PHE A 130 -6.63 3.23 -22.12
CA PHE A 130 -7.61 3.65 -23.12
C PHE A 130 -9.07 3.50 -22.67
N SER A 131 -9.36 2.99 -21.47
CA SER A 131 -10.72 2.58 -21.12
C SER A 131 -11.32 3.11 -19.81
N LEU A 132 -10.64 3.86 -18.93
CA LEU A 132 -11.32 4.35 -17.71
C LEU A 132 -10.75 5.66 -17.13
N ASP A 133 -11.49 6.75 -17.39
CA ASP A 133 -11.27 8.08 -16.82
C ASP A 133 -11.47 8.07 -15.29
N GLU A 134 -12.47 7.30 -14.82
CA GLU A 134 -12.83 7.19 -13.41
C GLU A 134 -11.72 6.61 -12.52
N ASP A 135 -10.98 5.59 -12.98
CA ASP A 135 -9.86 5.03 -12.21
C ASP A 135 -8.71 6.02 -12.05
N VAL A 136 -8.47 6.82 -13.09
CA VAL A 136 -7.40 7.82 -13.09
C VAL A 136 -7.77 8.94 -12.13
N GLU A 137 -9.04 9.35 -12.09
CA GLU A 137 -9.55 10.30 -11.09
C GLU A 137 -9.47 9.73 -9.67
N LYS A 138 -9.87 8.46 -9.46
CA LYS A 138 -9.70 7.79 -8.15
C LYS A 138 -8.21 7.78 -7.75
N LEU A 139 -7.32 7.38 -8.64
CA LEU A 139 -5.86 7.41 -8.42
C LEU A 139 -5.37 8.82 -8.03
N ASN A 140 -5.78 9.85 -8.76
CA ASN A 140 -5.38 11.23 -8.48
C ASN A 140 -5.83 11.66 -7.08
N SER A 141 -7.11 11.43 -6.77
CA SER A 141 -7.69 11.82 -5.47
C SER A 141 -7.03 11.08 -4.30
N THR A 142 -6.73 9.79 -4.46
CA THR A 142 -6.06 8.99 -3.43
C THR A 142 -4.62 9.45 -3.24
N VAL A 143 -3.88 9.73 -4.31
CA VAL A 143 -2.52 10.29 -4.20
C VAL A 143 -2.56 11.62 -3.44
N ASP A 144 -3.47 12.53 -3.78
CA ASP A 144 -3.58 13.83 -3.11
C ASP A 144 -3.94 13.69 -1.63
N LYS A 145 -4.83 12.75 -1.27
CA LYS A 145 -5.19 12.44 0.12
C LYS A 145 -3.98 11.92 0.88
N LEU A 146 -3.29 10.91 0.34
CA LEU A 146 -2.17 10.26 1.01
C LEU A 146 -0.95 11.17 1.10
N GLU A 147 -0.71 12.05 0.13
CA GLU A 147 0.35 13.05 0.23
C GLU A 147 0.16 13.97 1.43
N LYS A 148 -1.05 14.52 1.60
CA LYS A 148 -1.39 15.38 2.74
C LYS A 148 -1.15 14.66 4.07
N LEU A 149 -1.66 13.43 4.19
CA LEU A 149 -1.46 12.62 5.40
C LEU A 149 0.01 12.28 5.63
N SER A 150 0.78 12.04 4.56
CA SER A 150 2.19 11.68 4.68
C SER A 150 3.11 12.81 5.11
N ALA A 151 2.69 14.07 4.92
CA ALA A 151 3.47 15.24 5.31
C ALA A 151 3.71 15.29 6.82
N ASP A 152 2.70 14.89 7.60
CA ASP A 152 2.68 15.04 9.06
C ASP A 152 3.09 13.74 9.79
N ILE A 153 3.44 12.68 9.07
CA ILE A 153 3.84 11.37 9.64
C ILE A 153 5.04 11.49 10.59
N GLU A 154 6.00 12.35 10.27
CA GLU A 154 7.18 12.51 11.12
C GLU A 154 6.82 13.12 12.49
N GLU A 155 5.85 14.03 12.50
CA GLU A 155 5.33 14.63 13.74
C GLU A 155 4.53 13.61 14.55
N PHE A 156 3.69 12.81 13.88
CA PHE A 156 3.00 11.68 14.52
C PHE A 156 3.97 10.74 15.24
N LEU A 157 5.04 10.29 14.57
CA LEU A 157 6.02 9.37 15.16
C LEU A 157 6.75 9.98 16.37
N LYS A 158 7.08 11.28 16.31
CA LYS A 158 7.68 11.99 17.46
C LYS A 158 6.73 12.04 18.65
N LEU A 159 5.44 12.27 18.42
CA LEU A 159 4.44 12.29 19.49
C LEU A 159 4.25 10.92 20.14
N VAL A 160 4.25 9.84 19.34
CA VAL A 160 4.22 8.46 19.85
C VAL A 160 5.46 8.17 20.71
N GLU A 161 6.65 8.56 20.25
CA GLU A 161 7.89 8.39 21.02
C GLU A 161 7.87 9.17 22.34
N LEU A 162 7.37 10.41 22.33
CA LEU A 162 7.24 11.23 23.53
C LEU A 162 6.28 10.63 24.56
N GLU A 163 5.16 10.09 24.11
CA GLU A 163 4.18 9.42 25.00
C GLU A 163 4.81 8.25 25.74
N VAL A 164 5.60 7.43 25.04
CA VAL A 164 6.32 6.28 25.62
C VAL A 164 7.32 6.73 26.69
N LEU A 165 8.08 7.79 26.42
CA LEU A 165 9.05 8.34 27.38
C LEU A 165 8.36 8.84 28.66
N ILE A 166 7.18 9.44 28.53
CA ILE A 166 6.40 9.91 29.70
C ILE A 166 5.89 8.71 30.51
N GLU A 167 5.50 7.61 29.89
CA GLU A 167 5.10 6.40 30.62
C GLU A 167 6.28 5.72 31.34
N GLU A 168 7.48 5.69 30.74
CA GLU A 168 8.68 5.15 31.39
C GLU A 168 9.14 5.98 32.61
N GLU A 169 9.02 7.31 32.56
CA GLU A 169 9.37 8.20 33.68
C GLU A 169 8.40 8.05 34.88
N ASN A 170 7.15 7.66 34.63
CA ASN A 170 6.11 7.55 35.66
C ASN A 170 6.09 6.20 36.41
N ILE A 171 7.06 5.29 36.19
CA ILE A 171 7.19 4.06 36.99
C ILE A 171 7.70 4.43 38.39
N PRO A 172 6.91 4.27 39.48
CA PRO A 172 7.35 4.64 40.82
C PRO A 172 8.45 3.69 41.28
N THR A 173 9.68 4.20 41.45
CA THR A 173 10.75 3.51 42.17
C THR A 173 10.31 3.26 43.60
N LYS A 174 9.82 2.04 43.87
CA LYS A 174 9.46 1.58 45.21
C LYS A 174 10.70 1.65 46.10
N GLY A 175 10.63 2.51 47.11
CA GLY A 175 11.74 2.91 47.97
C GLY A 175 12.45 1.75 48.66
N LYS A 176 13.79 1.81 48.64
CA LYS A 176 14.65 1.08 49.57
C LYS A 176 14.60 1.80 50.92
N ASN A 177 14.02 1.16 51.93
CA ASN A 177 14.35 1.41 53.34
C ASN A 177 14.39 0.04 54.07
N GLN A 178 15.60 -0.37 54.44
CA GLN A 178 15.93 -1.40 55.47
C GLN A 178 16.23 -0.65 56.80
N PRO A 179 16.30 -1.27 58.02
CA PRO A 179 16.82 -2.63 58.27
C PRO A 179 16.26 -3.44 59.49
N LEU A 180 16.75 -4.69 59.59
CA LEU A 180 17.01 -5.55 60.79
C LEU A 180 15.84 -6.17 61.59
N GLY A 181 15.79 -7.51 61.58
CA GLY A 181 14.98 -8.33 62.50
C GLY A 181 15.08 -9.84 62.28
N ARG A 182 16.11 -10.43 62.88
CA ARG A 182 16.43 -11.84 63.23
C ARG A 182 15.37 -12.97 63.09
N ASP A 183 15.88 -14.12 62.63
CA ASP A 183 15.50 -15.54 62.87
C ASP A 183 14.17 -16.15 62.38
N GLY A 184 14.28 -17.39 61.86
CA GLY A 184 13.19 -18.37 61.90
C GLY A 184 12.98 -19.20 60.63
N LYS A 185 13.46 -20.44 60.63
CA LYS A 185 13.15 -21.51 59.66
C LYS A 185 11.64 -21.77 59.52
N THR A 186 11.15 -22.10 58.33
CA THR A 186 10.59 -23.43 57.92
C THR A 186 9.58 -23.35 56.76
N HIS A 187 9.63 -24.40 55.92
CA HIS A 187 8.50 -25.07 55.23
C HIS A 187 7.91 -24.52 53.92
N LEU A 188 8.46 -25.04 52.79
CA LEU A 188 7.76 -25.90 51.81
C LEU A 188 6.21 -25.85 51.75
N GLN A 189 5.61 -25.32 50.68
CA GLN A 189 5.13 -26.12 49.53
C GLN A 189 4.28 -25.31 48.51
N HIS A 190 4.48 -25.67 47.23
CA HIS A 190 3.61 -25.63 46.05
C HIS A 190 2.79 -24.35 45.70
N LYS A 191 3.12 -23.74 44.56
CA LYS A 191 2.44 -24.12 43.30
C LYS A 191 3.18 -23.65 42.05
N THR A 192 3.58 -24.67 41.30
CA THR A 192 3.95 -24.73 39.89
C THR A 192 2.86 -24.16 38.98
N SER A 193 3.30 -23.69 37.80
CA SER A 193 2.56 -23.52 36.53
C SER A 193 2.13 -22.10 36.19
N PHE A 194 2.94 -21.40 35.38
CA PHE A 194 2.51 -20.58 34.25
C PHE A 194 3.70 -20.29 33.31
N LEU A 195 4.20 -21.36 32.69
CA LEU A 195 4.86 -21.36 31.39
C LEU A 195 4.23 -22.54 30.65
N VAL A 196 4.05 -22.41 29.33
CA VAL A 196 3.20 -23.23 28.43
C VAL A 196 1.81 -22.63 28.23
N LEU A 197 1.73 -21.55 27.44
CA LEU A 197 0.61 -21.26 26.53
C LEU A 197 1.09 -20.39 25.35
N THR A 198 2.12 -20.86 24.64
CA THR A 198 2.47 -20.38 23.30
C THR A 198 2.82 -21.57 22.40
N GLU A 199 1.94 -22.58 22.33
CA GLU A 199 2.09 -23.66 21.36
C GLU A 199 0.78 -24.43 21.13
N ALA A 200 -0.33 -23.71 20.96
CA ALA A 200 -1.59 -24.32 20.55
C ALA A 200 -2.46 -23.31 19.80
N HIS A 201 -2.08 -22.96 18.57
CA HIS A 201 -3.04 -22.49 17.55
C HIS A 201 -2.49 -22.63 16.12
N VAL A 202 -1.80 -23.74 15.86
CA VAL A 202 -1.53 -24.23 14.50
C VAL A 202 -1.96 -25.69 14.45
N ASN A 203 -3.25 -25.92 14.25
CA ASN A 203 -3.84 -27.13 13.65
C ASN A 203 -5.36 -27.06 13.77
N TYR A 204 -5.97 -26.13 13.05
CA TYR A 204 -7.37 -26.24 12.63
C TYR A 204 -7.49 -25.62 11.25
N LEU A 205 -7.04 -26.37 10.25
CA LEU A 205 -7.48 -26.37 8.85
C LEU A 205 -6.59 -27.35 8.06
N GLN A 206 -6.79 -28.65 8.29
CA GLN A 206 -6.63 -29.66 7.25
C GLN A 206 -7.50 -30.87 7.55
#